data_AF-G0NHC4-F1
#
_entry.id   AF-G0NHC4-F1
#
_cell.length_a   1.000
_cell.length_b   1.000
_cell.length_c   1.000
_cell.angle_alpha   90.00
_cell.angle_beta   90.00
_cell.angle_gamma   90.00
#
_symmetry.space_group_name_H-M   'P 1'
#
loop_
_entity.id
_entity.type
_entity.pdbx_description
1 polymer ?
#
loop_
_entity_poly.entity_id
_entity_poly.type
_entity_poly.pdbx_seq_one_letter_code
_entity_poly.pdbx_strand_id
1 'polypeptide(L)'
;MIYVVNVQARFVMDQLLVQEAGYTKGITAYEGLSCPLSSTCRKPLQPGNFKPGLFYIGNQTQTLTAITMDKTSSLSVYYGGISNFEFYETYTGSTIQSLLPLTFSPGITQYIISGGRTSFTFQFSG
;
A
#
# COMPACT_ATOMS: atom_id res chain seq x y z
N MET A 1 -5.08 5.99 -15.20
CA MET A 1 -6.55 6.09 -15.06
C MET A 1 -7.03 4.90 -14.27
N ILE A 2 -7.73 5.10 -13.14
CA ILE A 2 -8.25 4.02 -12.28
C ILE A 2 -9.76 3.91 -12.47
N TYR A 3 -10.26 2.69 -12.59
CA TYR A 3 -11.69 2.39 -12.59
C TYR A 3 -12.03 1.56 -11.36
N VAL A 4 -12.93 2.07 -10.51
CA VAL A 4 -13.55 1.31 -9.43
C VAL A 4 -14.90 0.80 -9.92
N VAL A 5 -15.00 -0.52 -10.11
CA VAL A 5 -16.20 -1.18 -10.63
C VAL A 5 -16.77 -2.11 -9.56
N ASN A 6 -18.06 -1.95 -9.26
CA ASN A 6 -18.80 -2.84 -8.37
C ASN A 6 -19.13 -4.13 -9.14
N VAL A 7 -18.57 -5.26 -8.72
CA VAL A 7 -18.73 -6.56 -9.39
C VAL A 7 -19.63 -7.47 -8.55
N GLN A 8 -20.93 -7.40 -8.86
CA GLN A 8 -22.06 -8.23 -8.38
C GLN A 8 -22.91 -7.60 -7.27
N ALA A 9 -24.24 -7.59 -7.49
CA ALA A 9 -25.23 -7.08 -6.54
C ALA A 9 -25.39 -8.02 -5.33
N ARG A 10 -24.41 -8.02 -4.42
CA ARG A 10 -24.45 -8.76 -3.15
C ARG A 10 -24.66 -7.84 -1.94
N PHE A 11 -25.04 -6.58 -2.16
CA PHE A 11 -25.15 -5.53 -1.13
C PHE A 11 -23.86 -5.30 -0.34
N VAL A 12 -22.70 -5.63 -0.94
CA VAL A 12 -21.37 -5.30 -0.41
C VAL A 12 -20.70 -4.31 -1.37
N MET A 13 -19.90 -3.40 -0.82
CA MET A 13 -19.09 -2.45 -1.59
C MET A 13 -17.83 -3.17 -2.08
N ASP A 14 -17.98 -3.99 -3.12
CA ASP A 14 -16.83 -4.58 -3.80
C ASP A 14 -16.09 -3.48 -4.58
N GLN A 15 -14.79 -3.36 -4.32
CA GLN A 15 -13.92 -2.39 -4.98
C GLN A 15 -12.96 -3.12 -5.92
N LEU A 16 -12.98 -2.75 -7.20
CA LEU A 16 -12.00 -3.19 -8.19
C LEU A 16 -10.95 -2.10 -8.39
N LEU A 17 -9.67 -2.46 -8.39
CA LEU A 17 -8.58 -1.57 -8.79
C LEU A 17 -8.04 -2.03 -10.14
N VAL A 18 -8.27 -1.23 -11.19
CA VAL A 18 -7.73 -1.47 -12.53
C VAL A 18 -6.56 -0.53 -12.77
N GLN A 19 -5.40 -1.10 -13.10
CA GLN A 19 -4.14 -0.40 -13.32
C GLN A 19 -3.54 -0.85 -14.66
N GLU A 20 -2.94 0.08 -15.40
CA GLU A 20 -2.25 -0.25 -16.64
C GLU A 20 -1.07 -1.21 -16.38
N ALA A 21 -1.00 -2.28 -17.17
CA ALA A 21 -0.01 -3.35 -17.00
C ALA A 21 1.45 -2.87 -17.11
N GLY A 22 1.71 -1.78 -17.84
CA GLY A 22 3.04 -1.19 -17.96
C GLY A 22 3.61 -0.73 -16.61
N TYR A 23 2.75 -0.21 -15.73
CA TYR A 23 3.16 0.32 -14.43
C TYR A 23 3.18 -0.74 -13.31
N THR A 24 2.52 -1.88 -13.50
CA THR A 24 2.53 -2.99 -12.53
C THR A 24 3.56 -4.06 -12.88
N LYS A 25 4.34 -3.86 -13.95
CA LYS A 25 5.35 -4.83 -14.39
C LYS A 25 6.34 -5.15 -13.27
N GLY A 26 6.44 -6.44 -12.93
CA GLY A 26 7.34 -6.95 -11.89
C GLY A 26 6.76 -6.98 -10.48
N ILE A 27 5.53 -6.48 -10.29
CA ILE A 27 4.75 -6.74 -9.09
C ILE A 27 4.05 -8.08 -9.27
N THR A 28 4.37 -9.06 -8.43
CA THR A 28 3.78 -10.41 -8.55
C THR A 28 2.79 -10.74 -7.44
N ALA A 29 2.78 -9.95 -6.36
CA ALA A 29 1.84 -10.07 -5.27
C ALA A 29 1.32 -8.68 -4.95
N TYR A 30 0.00 -8.50 -5.04
CA TYR A 30 -0.67 -7.24 -4.77
C TYR A 30 -1.85 -7.48 -3.83
N GLU A 31 -1.75 -6.98 -2.61
CA GLU A 31 -2.71 -7.25 -1.56
C GLU A 31 -3.50 -5.99 -1.17
N GLY A 32 -4.77 -6.15 -0.84
CA GLY A 32 -5.58 -5.08 -0.27
C GLY A 32 -5.33 -4.92 1.23
N LEU A 33 -5.27 -3.67 1.67
CA LEU A 33 -5.27 -3.26 3.06
C LEU A 33 -6.71 -2.94 3.49
N SER A 34 -7.40 -3.94 4.04
CA SER A 34 -8.76 -3.79 4.55
C SER A 34 -8.73 -3.92 6.07
N CYS A 35 -8.84 -2.79 6.77
CA CYS A 35 -8.77 -2.73 8.22
C CYS A 35 -10.00 -2.01 8.80
N PRO A 36 -10.47 -2.43 10.00
CA PRO A 36 -11.61 -1.78 10.66
C PRO A 36 -11.39 -0.28 10.90
N LEU A 37 -12.49 0.45 11.03
CA LEU A 37 -12.45 1.89 11.33
C LEU A 37 -11.68 2.15 12.64
N SER A 38 -10.83 3.19 12.63
CA SER A 38 -10.10 3.67 13.80
C SER A 38 -9.31 2.60 14.56
N SER A 39 -8.73 1.63 13.83
CA SER A 39 -8.05 0.47 14.39
C SER A 39 -6.56 0.42 14.07
N THR A 40 -5.80 -0.35 14.86
CA THR A 40 -4.45 -0.77 14.50
C THR A 40 -4.50 -2.02 13.64
N CYS A 41 -3.76 -2.04 12.54
CA CYS A 41 -3.79 -3.11 11.57
C CYS A 41 -2.37 -3.53 11.18
N ARG A 42 -2.06 -4.81 11.39
CA ARG A 42 -0.79 -5.39 10.97
C ARG A 42 -0.98 -6.20 9.70
N LYS A 43 -0.16 -5.91 8.68
CA LYS A 43 -0.19 -6.58 7.39
C LYS A 43 1.20 -7.11 7.02
N PRO A 44 1.49 -8.40 7.27
CA PRO A 44 2.65 -9.05 6.67
C PRO A 44 2.37 -9.24 5.17
N LEU A 45 3.36 -8.93 4.34
CA LEU A 45 3.35 -9.30 2.93
C LEU A 45 4.04 -10.66 2.78
N GLN A 46 3.55 -11.48 1.85
CA GLN A 46 4.17 -12.77 1.61
C GLN A 46 5.63 -12.59 1.17
N PRO A 47 6.58 -13.30 1.81
CA PRO A 47 7.98 -13.27 1.40
C PRO A 47 8.15 -13.92 0.03
N GLY A 48 8.89 -13.27 -0.86
CA GLY A 48 9.22 -13.82 -2.18
C GLY A 48 10.28 -12.99 -2.89
N ASN A 49 10.83 -13.54 -3.98
CA ASN A 49 11.85 -12.89 -4.82
C ASN A 49 11.31 -11.73 -5.68
N PHE A 50 10.08 -11.29 -5.42
CA PHE A 50 9.34 -10.40 -6.27
C PHE A 50 8.98 -9.12 -5.53
N LYS A 51 8.62 -8.06 -6.25
CA LYS A 51 8.19 -6.79 -5.66
C LYS A 51 6.76 -6.94 -5.13
N PRO A 52 6.54 -7.03 -3.81
CA PRO A 52 5.18 -7.10 -3.31
C PRO A 52 4.62 -5.67 -3.23
N GLY A 53 3.31 -5.57 -3.34
CA GLY A 53 2.62 -4.31 -3.18
C GLY A 53 1.38 -4.44 -2.32
N LEU A 54 1.05 -3.35 -1.65
CA LEU A 54 -0.10 -3.22 -0.78
C LEU A 54 -0.89 -1.99 -1.23
N PHE A 55 -2.21 -2.09 -1.35
CA PHE A 55 -3.04 -0.94 -1.67
C PHE A 55 -4.11 -0.70 -0.61
N TYR A 56 -4.41 0.56 -0.37
CA TYR A 56 -5.54 1.00 0.44
C TYR A 56 -6.51 1.78 -0.44
N ILE A 57 -7.81 1.55 -0.23
CA ILE A 57 -8.89 2.34 -0.81
C ILE A 57 -9.88 2.64 0.31
N GLY A 58 -10.04 3.92 0.65
CA GLY A 58 -11.04 4.33 1.63
C GLY A 58 -10.82 5.75 2.13
N ASN A 59 -11.65 6.18 3.07
CA ASN A 59 -11.65 7.55 3.56
C ASN A 59 -10.94 7.74 4.92
N GLN A 60 -10.04 6.82 5.28
CA GLN A 60 -9.30 6.91 6.54
C GLN A 60 -7.85 7.31 6.28
N THR A 61 -7.32 8.14 7.17
CA THR A 61 -5.89 8.43 7.24
C THR A 61 -5.14 7.18 7.70
N GLN A 62 -4.02 6.88 7.06
CA GLN A 62 -3.18 5.74 7.40
C GLN A 62 -1.87 6.22 8.02
N THR A 63 -1.67 6.00 9.32
CA THR A 63 -0.40 6.29 9.98
C THR A 63 0.43 5.03 10.11
N LEU A 64 1.51 4.90 9.35
CA LEU A 64 2.47 3.83 9.50
C LEU A 64 3.26 4.04 10.79
N THR A 65 3.06 3.17 11.77
CA THR A 65 3.68 3.27 13.10
C THR A 65 4.83 2.28 13.28
N ALA A 66 4.83 1.17 12.53
CA ALA A 66 5.95 0.23 12.48
C ALA A 66 6.04 -0.42 11.10
N ILE A 67 7.27 -0.71 10.68
CA ILE A 67 7.54 -1.50 9.48
C ILE A 67 8.69 -2.46 9.76
N THR A 68 8.65 -3.67 9.20
CA THR A 68 9.82 -4.55 9.07
C THR A 68 10.15 -4.62 7.60
N MET A 69 11.38 -4.30 7.20
CA MET A 69 11.84 -4.34 5.81
C MET A 69 13.38 -4.46 5.78
N ASP A 70 13.93 -5.11 4.76
CA ASP A 70 15.37 -5.22 4.57
C ASP A 70 16.02 -3.85 4.34
N LYS A 71 17.24 -3.64 4.88
CA LYS A 71 17.93 -2.34 4.80
C LYS A 71 18.19 -1.85 3.38
N THR A 72 18.37 -2.78 2.44
CA THR A 72 18.61 -2.51 1.02
C THR A 72 17.33 -2.37 0.20
N SER A 73 16.18 -2.68 0.79
CA SER A 73 14.89 -2.52 0.13
C SER A 73 14.36 -1.10 0.28
N SER A 74 13.42 -0.74 -0.57
CA SER A 74 12.73 0.55 -0.52
C SER A 74 11.21 0.36 -0.54
N LEU A 75 10.52 1.32 0.09
CA LEU A 75 9.09 1.53 0.02
C LEU A 75 8.83 2.75 -0.84
N SER A 76 8.15 2.59 -1.97
CA SER A 76 7.65 3.69 -2.79
C SER A 76 6.14 3.83 -2.57
N VAL A 77 5.70 5.07 -2.36
CA VAL A 77 4.30 5.40 -2.08
C VAL A 77 3.71 6.21 -3.23
N TYR A 78 2.49 5.89 -3.63
CA TYR A 78 1.76 6.55 -4.69
C TYR A 78 0.33 6.87 -4.24
N TYR A 79 -0.19 8.03 -4.63
CA TYR A 79 -1.58 8.42 -4.42
C TYR A 79 -2.38 8.29 -5.71
N GLY A 80 -3.37 7.39 -5.75
CA GLY A 80 -4.04 7.01 -6.98
C GLY A 80 -3.36 5.80 -7.60
N GLY A 81 -2.82 5.95 -8.81
CA GLY A 81 -2.17 4.90 -9.60
C GLY A 81 -0.66 4.84 -9.37
N ILE A 82 -0.02 3.71 -9.71
CA ILE A 82 1.44 3.68 -9.91
C ILE A 82 1.76 4.41 -11.20
N SER A 83 2.33 5.60 -11.11
CA SER A 83 2.81 6.40 -12.23
C SER A 83 3.70 7.53 -11.69
N ASN A 84 4.40 8.25 -12.57
CA ASN A 84 5.24 9.39 -12.17
C ASN A 84 4.42 10.58 -11.64
N PHE A 85 3.18 10.77 -12.10
CA PHE A 85 2.33 11.89 -11.66
C PHE A 85 1.74 11.67 -10.28
N GLU A 86 1.46 10.41 -9.94
CA GLU A 86 0.89 9.97 -8.68
C GLU A 86 1.95 9.57 -7.64
N PHE A 87 3.23 9.64 -8.00
CA PHE A 87 4.34 9.35 -7.10
C PHE A 87 4.41 10.37 -5.96
N TYR A 88 4.50 9.86 -4.73
CA TYR A 88 4.68 10.68 -3.54
C TYR A 88 6.14 10.69 -3.10
N GLU A 89 6.62 9.57 -2.56
CA GLU A 89 7.95 9.49 -1.96
C GLU A 89 8.47 8.06 -1.95
N THR A 90 9.79 7.91 -1.84
CA THR A 90 10.45 6.62 -1.59
C THR A 90 11.29 6.67 -0.33
N TYR A 91 11.09 5.69 0.55
CA TYR A 91 11.83 5.51 1.78
C TYR A 91 12.71 4.26 1.69
N THR A 92 13.95 4.32 2.18
CA THR A 92 14.83 3.16 2.20
C THR A 92 14.73 2.43 3.53
N GLY A 93 14.97 1.12 3.56
CA GLY A 93 14.90 0.32 4.78
C GLY A 93 15.94 0.75 5.82
N SER A 94 17.03 1.36 5.38
CA SER A 94 18.06 1.94 6.24
C SER A 94 17.60 3.19 7.00
N THR A 95 16.61 3.94 6.50
CA THR A 95 16.22 5.26 7.05
C THR A 95 14.77 5.30 7.54
N ILE A 96 13.88 4.47 6.98
CA ILE A 96 12.44 4.57 7.26
C ILE A 96 12.11 4.47 8.74
N GLN A 97 12.86 3.66 9.52
CA GLN A 97 12.61 3.48 10.95
C GLN A 97 12.72 4.78 11.74
N SER A 98 13.64 5.68 11.39
CA SER A 98 13.80 6.97 12.08
C SER A 98 12.80 8.03 11.62
N LEU A 99 12.03 7.75 10.57
CA LEU A 99 11.00 8.65 10.03
C LEU A 99 9.60 8.31 10.55
N LEU A 100 9.44 7.17 11.23
CA LEU A 100 8.16 6.79 11.82
C LEU A 100 7.80 7.71 13.00
N PRO A 101 6.50 8.03 13.18
CA PRO A 101 5.37 7.61 12.36
C PRO A 101 5.23 8.42 11.06
N LEU A 102 4.87 7.75 9.96
CA LEU A 102 4.55 8.39 8.68
C LEU A 102 3.04 8.41 8.44
N THR A 103 2.50 9.55 8.05
CA THR A 103 1.05 9.70 7.83
C THR A 103 0.74 9.87 6.35
N PHE A 104 -0.19 9.04 5.85
CA PHE A 104 -0.64 9.04 4.46
C PHE A 104 -2.12 9.42 4.36
N SER A 105 -2.43 10.23 3.35
CA SER A 105 -3.78 10.75 3.14
C SER A 105 -4.81 9.66 2.84
N PRO A 106 -6.09 9.90 3.17
CA PRO A 106 -7.20 9.06 2.70
C PRO A 106 -7.29 9.07 1.17
N GLY A 107 -8.00 8.10 0.61
CA GLY A 107 -8.18 7.90 -0.82
C GLY A 107 -7.59 6.56 -1.27
N ILE A 108 -7.02 6.56 -2.47
CA ILE A 108 -6.31 5.41 -3.02
C ILE A 108 -4.82 5.62 -2.74
N THR A 109 -4.21 4.70 -1.99
CA THR A 109 -2.78 4.75 -1.68
C THR A 109 -2.14 3.41 -2.02
N GLN A 110 -1.05 3.42 -2.76
CA GLN A 110 -0.31 2.22 -3.16
C GLN A 110 1.09 2.24 -2.54
N TYR A 111 1.45 1.17 -1.85
CA TYR A 111 2.73 0.95 -1.16
C TYR A 111 3.49 -0.16 -1.87
N ILE A 112 4.56 0.17 -2.59
CA ILE A 112 5.32 -0.77 -3.40
C ILE A 112 6.68 -1.01 -2.76
N ILE A 113 6.98 -2.28 -2.51
CA ILE A 113 8.26 -2.68 -1.93
C ILE A 113 9.18 -3.21 -3.03
N SER A 114 10.45 -2.82 -3.01
CA SER A 114 11.43 -3.26 -4.02
C SER A 114 11.80 -4.75 -3.92
N GLY A 115 11.55 -5.38 -2.77
CA GLY A 115 11.72 -6.81 -2.52
C GLY A 115 11.95 -7.14 -1.04
N GLY A 116 12.08 -8.42 -0.73
CA GLY A 116 12.39 -8.91 0.62
C GLY A 116 11.16 -9.14 1.48
N ARG A 117 11.38 -9.48 2.76
CA ARG A 117 10.29 -9.75 3.71
C ARG A 117 9.81 -8.44 4.32
N THR A 118 8.52 -8.16 4.21
CA THR A 118 7.95 -6.91 4.74
C THR A 118 6.71 -7.13 5.60
N SER A 119 6.59 -6.36 6.67
CA SER A 119 5.37 -6.27 7.49
C SER A 119 5.11 -4.83 7.84
N PHE A 120 3.89 -4.37 7.61
CA PHE A 120 3.44 -3.04 8.00
C PHE A 120 2.57 -3.11 9.25
N THR A 121 2.60 -2.06 10.06
CA THR A 121 1.63 -1.79 11.11
C THR A 121 1.12 -0.36 10.93
N PHE A 122 -0.16 -0.25 10.59
CA PHE A 122 -0.84 1.02 10.41
C PHE A 122 -1.78 1.28 11.58
N GLN A 123 -1.87 2.53 12.01
CA GLN A 123 -2.97 3.07 12.78
C GLN A 123 -3.89 3.82 11.83
N PHE A 124 -5.17 3.46 11.82
CA PHE A 124 -6.18 4.17 11.05
C PHE A 124 -6.92 5.20 11.91
N SER A 125 -7.31 6.31 11.29
CA SER A 125 -8.21 7.31 11.86
C SER A 125 -9.13 7.87 10.78
N GLY A 126 -10.37 8.16 11.15
CA GLY A 126 -11.41 8.74 10.29
C GLY A 126 -11.95 10.05 10.87
#